data_AF-A0A212DB82-F1
#
_entry.id   AF-A0A212DB82-F1
#
_cell.length_a   1.000
_cell.length_b   1.000
_cell.length_c   1.000
_cell.angle_alpha   90.00
_cell.angle_beta   90.00
_cell.angle_gamma   90.00
#
_symmetry.space_group_name_H-M   'P 1'
#
loop_
_entity.id
_entity.type
_entity.pdbx_description
1 polymer ?
#
loop_
_entity_poly.entity_id
_entity_poly.type
_entity_poly.pdbx_seq_one_letter_code
_entity_poly.pdbx_strand_id
1 'polypeptide(L)'
;VALTCTQIWWTTEVGMAFARLEEGYENAMKDYYKKQVAQLKTLITMLIGQLSKGDRQKIMTICTIDVHARDVVAKMIAQKVDNAQAFLWLSQLRHRWDDEAKHCFANICDAQFLYSYEYLGNTPRLVITPLTD
;
A
#
# COMPACT_ATOMS: atom_id res chain seq x y z
N VAL A 1 -13.26 5.14 -2.32
CA VAL A 1 -12.40 6.21 -2.86
C VAL A 1 -11.13 6.35 -2.04
N ALA A 2 -11.18 6.86 -0.79
CA ALA A 2 -9.97 7.07 0.02
C ALA A 2 -9.06 5.82 0.12
N LEU A 3 -9.63 4.63 0.36
CA LEU A 3 -8.87 3.38 0.43
C LEU A 3 -8.10 3.06 -0.85
N THR A 4 -8.77 3.09 -2.01
CA THR A 4 -8.16 2.83 -3.32
C THR A 4 -7.08 3.86 -3.62
N CYS A 5 -7.30 5.14 -3.27
CA CYS A 5 -6.28 6.17 -3.42
C CYS A 5 -5.03 5.86 -2.58
N THR A 6 -5.18 5.42 -1.33
CA THR A 6 -4.05 5.00 -0.49
C THR A 6 -3.28 3.84 -1.11
N GLN A 7 -3.98 2.84 -1.67
CA GLN A 7 -3.33 1.69 -2.32
C GLN A 7 -2.58 2.07 -3.60
N ILE A 8 -3.14 2.98 -4.41
CA ILE A 8 -2.45 3.55 -5.58
C ILE A 8 -1.20 4.30 -5.11
N TRP A 9 -1.35 5.16 -4.10
CA TRP A 9 -0.25 5.95 -3.58
C TRP A 9 0.90 5.10 -3.04
N TRP A 10 0.58 4.06 -2.28
CA TRP A 10 1.56 3.07 -1.82
C TRP A 10 2.32 2.44 -2.98
N THR A 11 1.61 1.99 -4.02
CA THR A 11 2.24 1.38 -5.21
C THR A 11 3.20 2.37 -5.89
N THR A 12 2.78 3.63 -6.05
CA THR A 12 3.60 4.69 -6.64
C THR A 12 4.84 4.97 -5.81
N GLU A 13 4.71 5.13 -4.50
CA GLU A 13 5.84 5.46 -3.62
C GLU A 13 6.88 4.33 -3.53
N VAL A 14 6.43 3.08 -3.51
CA VAL A 14 7.33 1.91 -3.59
C VAL A 14 8.05 1.90 -4.94
N GLY A 15 7.34 2.16 -6.04
CA GLY A 15 7.96 2.30 -7.37
C GLY A 15 9.02 3.40 -7.42
N MET A 16 8.73 4.56 -6.82
CA MET A 16 9.71 5.65 -6.69
C MET A 16 10.92 5.26 -5.82
N ALA A 17 10.70 4.47 -4.76
CA ALA A 17 11.79 3.97 -3.92
C ALA A 17 12.69 3.00 -4.69
N PHE A 18 12.14 2.13 -5.54
CA PHE A 18 12.92 1.29 -6.44
C PHE A 18 13.70 2.09 -7.46
N ALA A 19 13.10 3.08 -8.13
CA ALA A 19 13.81 3.93 -9.09
C ALA A 19 15.01 4.65 -8.44
N ARG A 20 14.85 5.14 -7.21
CA ARG A 20 15.95 5.75 -6.44
C ARG A 20 17.03 4.75 -6.06
N LEU A 21 16.68 3.49 -5.77
CA LEU A 21 17.69 2.44 -5.54
C LEU A 21 18.53 2.20 -6.79
N GLU A 22 17.91 2.19 -7.99
CA GLU A 22 18.62 2.05 -9.28
C GLU A 22 19.56 3.24 -9.55
N GLU A 23 19.20 4.45 -9.12
CA GLU A 23 20.05 5.64 -9.16
C GLU A 23 21.19 5.63 -8.12
N GLY A 24 21.28 4.61 -7.27
CA GLY A 24 22.34 4.44 -6.26
C GLY A 24 21.99 4.96 -4.85
N TYR A 25 20.75 5.38 -4.60
CA TYR A 25 20.30 5.79 -3.26
C TYR A 25 19.93 4.56 -2.40
N GLU A 26 20.94 3.88 -1.86
CA GLU A 26 20.80 2.61 -1.10
C GLU A 26 19.83 2.66 0.09
N ASN A 27 19.55 3.84 0.65
CA ASN A 27 18.64 4.01 1.79
C ASN A 27 17.20 4.35 1.40
N ALA A 28 16.87 4.46 0.11
CA ALA A 28 15.55 4.93 -0.35
C ALA A 28 14.38 4.12 0.24
N MET A 29 14.47 2.78 0.24
CA MET A 29 13.45 1.92 0.84
C MET A 29 13.36 2.06 2.37
N LYS A 30 14.50 2.22 3.06
CA LYS A 30 14.52 2.42 4.52
C LYS A 30 13.91 3.75 4.92
N ASP A 31 14.16 4.80 4.15
CA ASP A 31 13.58 6.12 4.39
C ASP A 31 12.09 6.14 4.08
N TYR A 32 11.67 5.41 3.04
CA TYR A 32 10.25 5.18 2.78
C TYR A 32 9.56 4.44 3.93
N TYR A 33 10.17 3.38 4.46
CA TYR A 33 9.66 2.66 5.62
C TYR A 33 9.49 3.56 6.84
N LYS A 34 10.46 4.44 7.14
CA LYS A 34 10.32 5.42 8.24
C LYS A 34 9.13 6.36 8.02
N LYS A 35 8.91 6.80 6.78
CA LYS A 35 7.74 7.63 6.42
C LYS A 35 6.43 6.88 6.66
N GLN A 36 6.32 5.63 6.23
CA GLN A 36 5.12 4.80 6.47
C GLN A 36 4.84 4.63 7.97
N VAL A 37 5.88 4.35 8.77
CA VAL A 37 5.74 4.22 10.23
C VAL A 37 5.25 5.54 10.87
N ALA A 38 5.72 6.69 10.40
CA ALA A 38 5.26 7.99 10.89
C ALA A 38 3.79 8.25 10.51
N GLN A 39 3.40 7.98 9.26
CA GLN A 39 2.01 8.11 8.79
C GLN A 39 1.07 7.19 9.59
N LEU A 40 1.46 5.94 9.81
CA LEU A 40 0.68 4.98 10.59
C LEU A 40 0.50 5.43 12.05
N LYS A 41 1.55 5.99 12.68
CA LYS A 41 1.45 6.57 14.03
C LYS A 41 0.44 7.72 14.08
N THR A 42 0.41 8.57 13.07
CA THR A 42 -0.60 9.64 12.95
C THR A 42 -2.01 9.06 12.86
N LEU A 43 -2.25 8.05 12.02
CA LEU A 43 -3.56 7.38 11.90
C LEU A 43 -4.00 6.74 13.21
N ILE A 44 -3.09 6.06 13.92
CA ILE A 44 -3.37 5.48 15.24
C ILE A 44 -3.73 6.58 16.26
N THR A 45 -3.03 7.71 16.21
CA THR A 45 -3.31 8.84 17.11
C THR A 45 -4.70 9.43 16.85
N MET A 46 -5.09 9.55 15.58
CA MET A 46 -6.45 9.97 15.19
C MET A 46 -7.51 9.00 15.72
N LEU A 47 -7.26 7.69 15.70
CA LEU A 47 -8.19 6.68 16.23
C LEU A 47 -8.40 6.78 17.74
N ILE A 48 -7.40 7.23 18.50
CA ILE A 48 -7.53 7.45 19.95
C ILE A 48 -8.40 8.68 20.24
N GLY A 49 -8.39 9.67 19.35
CA GLY A 49 -9.19 10.89 19.46
C GLY A 49 -10.70 10.69 19.30
N GLN A 50 -11.44 11.80 19.35
CA GLN A 50 -12.87 11.82 19.08
C GLN A 50 -13.12 11.79 17.57
N LEU A 51 -13.89 10.80 17.12
CA LEU A 51 -14.26 10.60 15.72
C LEU A 51 -15.69 10.09 15.65
N SER A 52 -16.40 10.43 14.56
CA SER A 52 -17.68 9.83 14.26
C SER A 52 -17.54 8.31 14.04
N LYS A 53 -18.62 7.55 14.22
CA LYS A 53 -18.60 6.08 13.98
C LYS A 53 -18.14 5.76 12.55
N GLY A 54 -18.58 6.55 11.56
CA GLY A 54 -18.21 6.37 10.16
C GLY A 54 -16.74 6.67 9.88
N ASP A 55 -16.21 7.76 10.42
CA ASP A 55 -14.79 8.14 10.23
C ASP A 55 -13.85 7.19 10.96
N ARG A 56 -14.23 6.76 12.17
CA ARG A 56 -13.48 5.74 12.92
C ARG A 56 -13.38 4.44 12.11
N GLN A 57 -14.48 3.98 11.51
CA GLN A 57 -14.48 2.79 10.66
C GLN A 57 -13.60 2.97 9.40
N LYS A 58 -13.66 4.14 8.75
CA LYS A 58 -12.82 4.46 7.59
C LYS A 58 -11.33 4.41 7.95
N ILE A 59 -10.94 5.10 9.02
CA ILE A 59 -9.53 5.16 9.45
C ILE A 59 -9.05 3.79 9.93
N MET A 60 -9.88 3.03 10.64
CA MET A 60 -9.55 1.66 11.05
C MET A 60 -9.25 0.78 9.83
N THR A 61 -10.09 0.87 8.80
CA THR A 61 -9.93 0.12 7.55
C THR A 61 -8.63 0.50 6.83
N ILE A 62 -8.30 1.79 6.76
CA ILE A 62 -7.04 2.27 6.18
C ILE A 62 -5.85 1.76 7.00
N CYS A 63 -5.90 1.87 8.34
CA CYS A 63 -4.85 1.36 9.23
C CYS A 63 -4.57 -0.12 9.01
N THR A 64 -5.60 -0.96 8.85
CA THR A 64 -5.43 -2.40 8.60
C THR A 64 -4.64 -2.68 7.32
N ILE A 65 -4.94 -1.95 6.24
CA ILE A 65 -4.22 -2.09 4.97
C ILE A 65 -2.80 -1.50 5.05
N ASP A 66 -2.63 -0.36 5.70
CA ASP A 66 -1.33 0.30 5.84
C ASP A 66 -0.35 -0.52 6.70
N VAL A 67 -0.85 -1.26 7.70
CA VAL A 67 -0.03 -2.22 8.47
C VAL A 67 0.52 -3.32 7.56
N HIS A 68 -0.32 -3.90 6.69
CA HIS A 68 0.14 -4.88 5.70
C HIS A 68 1.17 -4.29 4.75
N ALA A 69 0.87 -3.13 4.17
CA ALA A 69 1.77 -2.42 3.24
C ALA A 69 3.14 -2.14 3.88
N ARG A 70 3.18 -1.72 5.14
CA ARG A 70 4.40 -1.55 5.92
C ARG A 70 5.16 -2.87 6.08
N ASP A 71 4.47 -3.95 6.40
CA ASP A 71 5.10 -5.27 6.61
C ASP A 71 5.72 -5.83 5.34
N VAL A 72 5.08 -5.61 4.20
CA VAL A 72 5.66 -5.92 2.88
C VAL A 72 6.96 -5.15 2.67
N VAL A 73 6.98 -3.84 2.94
CA VAL A 73 8.21 -3.02 2.82
C VAL A 73 9.29 -3.47 3.81
N ALA A 74 8.93 -3.80 5.04
CA ALA A 74 9.86 -4.34 6.03
C ALA A 74 10.51 -5.66 5.54
N LYS A 75 9.70 -6.57 4.97
CA LYS A 75 10.18 -7.82 4.37
C LYS A 75 11.12 -7.56 3.20
N MET A 76 10.77 -6.64 2.30
CA MET A 76 11.63 -6.25 1.17
C MET A 76 12.99 -5.73 1.66
N ILE A 77 13.02 -4.89 2.70
CA ILE A 77 14.27 -4.40 3.30
C ILE A 77 15.08 -5.53 3.93
N ALA A 78 14.43 -6.42 4.68
CA ALA A 78 15.10 -7.55 5.36
C ALA A 78 15.73 -8.53 4.36
N GLN A 79 15.04 -8.79 3.24
CA GLN A 79 15.53 -9.66 2.16
C GLN A 79 16.42 -8.94 1.14
N LYS A 80 16.70 -7.64 1.35
CA LYS A 80 17.51 -6.80 0.46
C LYS A 80 17.01 -6.82 -1.00
N VAL A 81 15.70 -6.71 -1.17
CA VAL A 81 15.09 -6.60 -2.49
C VAL A 81 15.42 -5.22 -3.06
N ASP A 82 16.16 -5.20 -4.15
CA ASP A 82 16.64 -4.01 -4.87
C ASP A 82 15.99 -3.83 -6.25
N ASN A 83 15.28 -4.85 -6.73
CA ASN A 83 14.66 -4.88 -8.05
C ASN A 83 13.13 -4.93 -7.96
N ALA A 84 12.45 -4.06 -8.71
CA ALA A 84 10.99 -4.05 -8.83
C ALA A 84 10.41 -5.31 -9.52
N GLN A 85 11.24 -6.13 -10.17
CA GLN A 85 10.85 -7.41 -10.75
C GLN A 85 10.95 -8.57 -9.76
N ALA A 86 11.34 -8.32 -8.49
CA ALA A 86 11.40 -9.37 -7.49
C ALA A 86 10.00 -9.93 -7.18
N PHE A 87 9.91 -11.26 -7.12
CA PHE A 87 8.64 -11.95 -6.87
C PHE A 87 7.95 -11.49 -5.58
N LEU A 88 8.71 -11.19 -4.52
CA LEU A 88 8.15 -10.69 -3.25
C LEU A 88 7.32 -9.40 -3.44
N TRP A 89 7.74 -8.52 -4.34
CA TRP A 89 6.96 -7.34 -4.69
C TRP A 89 5.86 -7.69 -5.70
N LEU A 90 6.19 -8.48 -6.73
CA LEU A 90 5.26 -8.84 -7.79
C LEU A 90 4.04 -9.62 -7.29
N SER A 91 4.16 -10.42 -6.24
CA SER A 91 3.07 -11.22 -5.65
C SER A 91 2.01 -10.36 -4.96
N GLN A 92 2.29 -9.09 -4.66
CA GLN A 92 1.38 -8.21 -3.95
C GLN A 92 0.31 -7.64 -4.88
N LEU A 93 -0.91 -7.45 -4.37
CA LEU A 93 -1.96 -6.74 -5.09
C LEU A 93 -1.66 -5.24 -5.17
N ARG A 94 -1.32 -4.76 -6.37
CA ARG A 94 -0.93 -3.37 -6.65
C ARG A 94 -2.02 -2.65 -7.43
N HIS A 95 -2.41 -1.47 -6.98
CA HIS A 95 -3.32 -0.62 -7.74
C HIS A 95 -2.50 0.45 -8.47
N ARG A 96 -2.75 0.64 -9.76
CA ARG A 96 -2.12 1.70 -10.55
C ARG A 96 -3.19 2.52 -11.26
N TRP A 97 -3.00 3.83 -11.31
CA TRP A 97 -3.76 4.69 -12.19
C TRP A 97 -3.04 4.76 -13.55
N ASP A 98 -3.77 4.53 -14.63
CA ASP A 98 -3.27 4.66 -16.00
C ASP A 98 -3.74 6.00 -16.57
N ASP A 99 -2.81 6.89 -16.86
CA ASP A 99 -3.11 8.25 -17.33
C ASP A 99 -3.60 8.30 -18.77
N GLU A 100 -3.27 7.30 -19.60
CA GLU A 100 -3.74 7.24 -20.99
C GLU A 100 -5.15 6.64 -21.05
N ALA A 101 -5.33 5.48 -20.41
CA ALA A 101 -6.62 4.81 -20.37
C ALA A 101 -7.63 5.48 -19.41
N LYS A 102 -7.19 6.42 -18.56
CA LYS A 102 -8.00 7.08 -17.51
C LYS A 102 -8.73 6.10 -16.60
N HIS A 103 -8.08 4.96 -16.33
CA HIS A 103 -8.62 3.87 -15.53
C HIS A 103 -7.64 3.37 -14.49
N CYS A 104 -8.19 2.84 -13.39
CA CYS A 104 -7.42 2.14 -12.37
C CYS A 104 -7.31 0.66 -12.76
N PHE A 105 -6.11 0.12 -12.65
CA PHE A 105 -5.83 -1.29 -12.85
C PHE A 105 -5.32 -1.91 -11.56
N ALA A 106 -5.77 -3.13 -11.28
CA ALA A 106 -5.22 -3.99 -10.25
C ALA A 106 -4.25 -4.97 -10.92
N ASN A 107 -3.03 -5.04 -10.41
CA ASN A 107 -1.96 -5.89 -10.90
C ASN A 107 -1.52 -6.85 -9.79
N ILE A 108 -1.36 -8.12 -10.14
CA ILE A 108 -0.82 -9.15 -9.24
C ILE A 108 -0.06 -10.16 -10.10
N CYS A 109 1.20 -10.43 -9.75
CA CYS A 109 2.12 -11.18 -10.59
C CYS A 109 2.13 -10.66 -12.04
N ASP A 110 1.76 -11.53 -12.98
CA ASP A 110 1.61 -11.32 -14.42
C ASP A 110 0.18 -10.93 -14.83
N ALA A 111 -0.78 -10.99 -13.90
CA ALA A 111 -2.17 -10.67 -14.16
C ALA A 111 -2.47 -9.17 -14.02
N GLN A 112 -3.38 -8.70 -14.87
CA GLN A 112 -3.91 -7.35 -14.85
C GLN A 112 -5.43 -7.37 -14.97
N PHE A 113 -6.09 -6.60 -14.11
CA PHE A 113 -7.53 -6.48 -14.07
C PHE A 113 -7.92 -5.00 -14.11
N LEU A 114 -8.94 -4.66 -14.90
CA LEU A 114 -9.57 -3.35 -14.83
C LEU A 114 -10.36 -3.25 -13.51
N TYR A 115 -10.10 -2.21 -12.72
CA TYR A 115 -10.83 -1.99 -11.48
C TYR A 115 -12.29 -1.65 -11.80
N SER A 116 -13.25 -2.45 -11.34
CA SER A 116 -14.66 -2.33 -11.74
C SER A 116 -15.45 -1.21 -11.03
N TYR A 117 -14.81 -0.45 -10.14
CA TYR A 117 -15.42 0.67 -9.41
C TYR A 117 -16.67 0.33 -8.60
N GLU A 118 -16.83 -0.93 -8.18
CA GLU A 118 -17.96 -1.35 -7.36
C GLU A 118 -17.94 -0.65 -5.99
N TYR A 119 -19.12 -0.20 -5.54
CA TYR A 119 -19.28 0.37 -4.22
C TYR A 119 -19.46 -0.73 -3.18
N LEU A 120 -18.38 -1.02 -2.44
CA LEU A 120 -18.36 -2.05 -1.39
C LEU A 120 -18.82 -1.56 -0.01
N GLY A 121 -19.21 -0.29 0.13
CA GLY A 121 -19.56 0.29 1.42
C GLY A 121 -18.37 0.56 2.34
N ASN A 122 -18.67 0.94 3.59
CA ASN A 122 -17.69 1.18 4.65
C ASN A 122 -17.64 -0.01 5.62
N THR A 123 -17.38 -1.20 5.09
CA THR A 123 -17.31 -2.43 5.86
C THR A 123 -15.91 -2.64 6.42
N PRO A 124 -15.77 -3.30 7.59
CA PRO A 124 -14.46 -3.69 8.10
C PRO A 124 -13.74 -4.61 7.12
N ARG A 125 -12.41 -4.52 7.10
CA ARG A 125 -11.53 -5.41 6.35
C ARG A 125 -10.82 -6.35 7.32
N LEU A 126 -10.62 -7.59 6.88
CA LEU A 126 -9.82 -8.57 7.62
C LEU A 126 -8.34 -8.22 7.49
N VAL A 127 -7.58 -8.63 8.51
CA VAL A 127 -6.12 -8.51 8.49
C VAL A 127 -5.56 -9.46 7.42
N ILE A 128 -4.63 -8.96 6.62
CA ILE A 128 -3.94 -9.76 5.60
C ILE A 128 -2.85 -10.57 6.30
N THR A 129 -2.85 -11.88 6.08
CA THR A 129 -1.88 -12.84 6.60
C THR A 129 -1.11 -13.48 5.45
N PRO A 130 0.06 -14.11 5.69
CA PRO A 130 0.79 -14.82 4.64
C PRO A 130 -0.01 -15.93 3.93
N LEU A 131 -1.11 -16.42 4.52
CA LEU A 131 -1.99 -17.41 3.91
C LEU A 131 -3.01 -16.80 2.93
N THR A 132 -3.26 -15.50 3.05
CA THR A 132 -4.25 -14.74 2.28
C THR A 132 -3.61 -13.68 1.37
N ASP A 133 -2.29 -13.64 1.33
CA ASP A 133 -1.46 -12.72 0.53
C ASP A 133 -1.22 -13.29 -0.88
#